data_AF-A0A976J2Y3-F1
#
_entry.id   AF-A0A976J2Y3-F1
#
_cell.length_a   1.000
_cell.length_b   1.000
_cell.length_c   1.000
_cell.angle_alpha   90.00
_cell.angle_beta   90.00
_cell.angle_gamma   90.00
#
_symmetry.space_group_name_H-M   'P 1'
#
loop_
_entity.id
_entity.type
_entity.pdbx_description
1 polymer ?
#
loop_
_entity_poly.entity_id
_entity_poly.type
_entity_poly.pdbx_seq_one_letter_code
_entity_poly.pdbx_strand_id
1 'polypeptide(L)'
;MEDILVPVMAIGILFLGLPWLIMHYITKWKTASGLTSEDEILLDSLNDTARRLEERLMTIERIIAADHPEFSPRRGSADAGPDIDPASYRRSN
;
A
#
# COMPACT_ATOMS: atom_id res chain seq x y z
N MET A 1 52.51 -16.89 -16.88
CA MET A 1 51.19 -17.54 -17.10
C MET A 1 50.05 -16.70 -16.52
N GLU A 2 50.29 -15.93 -15.46
CA GLU A 2 49.31 -15.04 -14.84
C GLU A 2 48.89 -13.87 -15.76
N ASP A 3 49.79 -13.37 -16.62
CA ASP A 3 49.53 -12.27 -17.55
C ASP A 3 48.44 -12.54 -18.59
N ILE A 4 48.10 -13.82 -18.82
CA ILE A 4 47.03 -14.25 -19.74
C ILE A 4 45.78 -14.64 -18.97
N LEU A 5 45.94 -15.23 -17.77
CA LEU A 5 44.82 -15.70 -16.96
C LEU A 5 43.96 -14.53 -16.42
N VAL A 6 44.61 -13.48 -15.92
CA VAL A 6 43.94 -12.31 -15.31
C VAL A 6 42.99 -11.61 -16.29
N PRO A 7 43.40 -11.22 -17.52
CA PRO A 7 42.50 -10.54 -18.44
C PRO A 7 41.35 -11.45 -18.92
N VAL A 8 41.59 -12.75 -19.12
CA VAL A 8 40.54 -13.70 -19.53
C VAL A 8 39.45 -13.84 -18.45
N MET A 9 39.87 -13.97 -17.18
CA MET A 9 38.94 -14.00 -16.04
C MET A 9 38.20 -12.68 -15.86
N ALA A 10 38.91 -11.55 -16.00
CA ALA A 10 38.29 -10.22 -15.88
C ALA A 10 37.22 -10.00 -16.95
N ILE A 11 37.47 -10.39 -18.20
CA ILE A 11 36.48 -10.31 -19.29
C ILE A 11 35.31 -11.24 -18.99
N GLY A 12 35.55 -12.48 -18.56
CA GLY A 12 34.49 -13.41 -18.17
C GLY A 12 33.57 -12.85 -17.09
N ILE A 13 34.14 -12.32 -16.01
CA ILE A 13 33.36 -11.72 -14.90
C ILE A 13 32.65 -10.44 -15.34
N LEU A 14 33.27 -9.62 -16.19
CA LEU A 14 32.62 -8.40 -16.66
C LEU A 14 31.40 -8.72 -17.54
N PHE A 15 31.57 -9.63 -18.50
CA PHE A 15 30.52 -9.96 -19.47
C PHE A 15 29.48 -10.95 -18.96
N LEU A 16 29.79 -11.81 -17.97
CA LEU A 16 28.78 -12.65 -17.33
C LEU A 16 28.21 -11.97 -16.09
N GLY A 17 29.04 -11.30 -15.29
CA GLY A 17 28.65 -10.67 -14.04
C GLY A 17 27.76 -9.44 -14.22
N LEU A 18 28.04 -8.55 -15.18
CA LEU A 18 27.16 -7.39 -15.42
C LEU A 18 25.77 -7.81 -15.89
N PRO A 19 25.60 -8.65 -16.93
CA PRO A 19 24.27 -9.13 -17.33
C PRO A 19 23.58 -9.97 -16.25
N TRP A 20 24.33 -10.76 -15.48
CA TRP A 20 23.77 -11.52 -14.36
C TRP A 20 23.24 -10.60 -13.25
N LEU A 21 23.98 -9.53 -12.93
CA LEU A 21 23.55 -8.53 -11.96
C LEU A 21 22.28 -7.82 -12.43
N ILE A 22 22.25 -7.40 -13.70
CA ILE A 22 21.08 -6.79 -14.34
C ILE A 22 19.90 -7.77 -14.29
N MET A 23 20.08 -9.03 -14.67
CA MET A 23 19.04 -10.06 -14.61
C MET A 23 18.54 -10.28 -13.18
N HIS A 24 19.45 -10.37 -12.20
CA HIS A 24 19.11 -10.55 -10.79
C HIS A 24 18.21 -9.43 -10.27
N TYR A 25 18.56 -8.18 -10.59
CA TYR A 25 17.76 -7.03 -10.19
C TYR A 25 16.44 -6.94 -10.96
N ILE A 26 16.39 -7.32 -12.24
CA ILE A 26 15.13 -7.40 -12.99
C ILE A 26 14.20 -8.46 -12.41
N THR A 27 14.70 -9.65 -12.05
CA THR A 27 13.88 -10.69 -11.41
C THR A 27 13.37 -10.21 -10.05
N LYS A 28 14.21 -9.57 -9.24
CA LYS A 28 13.79 -8.93 -7.98
C LYS A 28 12.77 -7.83 -8.18
N TRP A 29 12.95 -6.97 -9.20
CA TRP A 29 12.00 -5.90 -9.53
C TRP A 29 10.68 -6.45 -10.02
N LYS A 30 10.68 -7.53 -10.81
CA LYS A 30 9.44 -8.17 -11.25
C LYS A 30 8.68 -8.85 -10.09
N THR A 31 9.37 -9.28 -9.04
CA THR A 31 8.75 -9.75 -7.79
C THR A 31 8.32 -8.60 -6.88
N ALA A 32 8.90 -7.40 -6.99
CA ALA A 32 8.66 -6.27 -6.10
C ALA A 32 7.80 -5.12 -6.67
N SER A 33 7.50 -5.09 -7.98
CA SER A 33 6.88 -3.94 -8.66
C SER A 33 5.38 -4.05 -8.97
N GLY A 34 4.60 -4.74 -8.14
CA GLY A 34 3.15 -4.65 -8.22
C GLY A 34 2.55 -4.78 -6.83
N LEU A 35 1.43 -4.07 -6.58
CA LEU A 35 0.43 -4.57 -5.63
C LEU A 35 0.19 -6.02 -6.05
N THR A 36 0.79 -6.95 -5.31
CA THR A 36 0.61 -8.37 -5.58
C THR A 36 -0.88 -8.65 -5.39
N SER A 37 -1.48 -9.60 -6.13
CA SER A 37 -2.87 -9.99 -5.85
C SER A 37 -3.09 -10.32 -4.36
N GLU A 38 -2.03 -10.71 -3.65
CA GLU A 38 -2.01 -10.85 -2.19
C GLU A 38 -2.29 -9.54 -1.43
N ASP A 39 -1.77 -8.40 -1.89
CA ASP A 39 -2.03 -7.09 -1.27
C ASP A 39 -3.47 -6.63 -1.53
N GLU A 40 -4.02 -6.90 -2.72
CA GLU A 40 -5.43 -6.64 -3.01
C GLU A 40 -6.35 -7.47 -2.10
N ILE A 41 -6.02 -8.74 -1.89
CA ILE A 41 -6.74 -9.62 -0.95
C ILE A 41 -6.59 -9.13 0.49
N LEU A 42 -5.40 -8.67 0.88
CA LEU A 42 -5.17 -8.10 2.21
C LEU A 42 -6.03 -6.85 2.43
N LEU A 43 -6.04 -5.93 1.47
CA LEU A 43 -6.88 -4.73 1.53
C LEU A 43 -8.37 -5.06 1.60
N ASP A 44 -8.85 -6.04 0.85
CA ASP A 44 -10.24 -6.49 0.91
C ASP A 44 -10.58 -7.09 2.29
N SER A 45 -9.68 -7.88 2.86
CA SER A 45 -9.85 -8.46 4.20
C SER A 45 -9.87 -7.40 5.31
N LEU A 46 -9.04 -6.34 5.18
CA LEU A 46 -9.01 -5.21 6.11
C LEU A 46 -10.30 -4.39 5.99
N ASN A 47 -10.80 -4.20 4.77
CA ASN A 47 -12.06 -3.53 4.51
C ASN A 47 -13.25 -4.31 5.10
N ASP A 48 -13.31 -5.64 4.92
CA ASP A 48 -14.36 -6.48 5.55
C ASP A 48 -14.29 -6.39 7.08
N THR A 49 -13.08 -6.39 7.64
CA THR A 49 -12.87 -6.25 9.09
C THR A 49 -13.35 -4.88 9.59
N ALA A 50 -13.04 -3.80 8.87
CA ALA A 50 -13.49 -2.46 9.19
C ALA A 50 -15.02 -2.34 9.19
N ARG A 51 -15.69 -2.90 8.17
CA ARG A 51 -17.16 -2.93 8.08
C ARG A 51 -17.81 -3.65 9.27
N ARG A 52 -17.25 -4.81 9.67
CA ARG A 52 -17.75 -5.55 10.84
C ARG A 52 -17.56 -4.78 12.15
N LEU A 53 -16.46 -4.04 12.30
CA LEU A 53 -16.21 -3.19 13.44
C LEU A 53 -17.24 -2.06 13.52
N GLU A 54 -17.58 -1.46 12.38
CA GLU A 54 -18.61 -0.42 12.27
C GLU A 54 -20.01 -0.94 12.65
N GLU A 55 -20.40 -2.12 12.16
CA GLU A 55 -21.69 -2.76 12.54
C GLU A 55 -21.82 -2.98 14.06
N ARG A 56 -20.71 -3.36 14.71
CA ARG A 56 -20.67 -3.53 16.17
C ARG A 56 -20.69 -2.18 16.88
N LEU A 57 -20.00 -1.18 16.36
CA LEU A 57 -19.99 0.17 16.89
C LEU A 57 -21.42 0.75 16.93
N MET A 58 -22.22 0.53 15.88
CA MET A 58 -23.62 0.95 15.83
C MET A 58 -24.46 0.31 16.94
N THR A 59 -24.18 -0.96 17.27
CA THR A 59 -24.83 -1.64 18.39
C THR A 59 -24.40 -1.05 19.74
N ILE A 60 -23.11 -0.76 19.90
CA ILE A 60 -22.56 -0.12 21.11
C ILE A 60 -23.15 1.29 21.28
N GLU A 61 -23.25 2.07 20.21
CA GLU A 61 -23.86 3.41 20.19
C GLU A 61 -25.32 3.34 20.65
N ARG A 62 -26.07 2.35 20.18
CA ARG A 62 -27.45 2.11 20.61
C ARG A 62 -27.56 1.75 22.09
N ILE A 63 -26.62 0.96 22.62
CA ILE A 63 -26.59 0.59 24.05
C ILE A 63 -26.22 1.82 24.90
N ILE A 64 -25.21 2.58 24.49
CA ILE A 64 -24.78 3.80 25.20
C ILE A 64 -25.89 4.85 25.22
N ALA A 65 -26.61 5.04 24.10
CA ALA A 65 -27.74 5.95 24.04
C ALA A 65 -28.93 5.51 24.94
N ALA A 66 -29.05 4.21 25.23
CA ALA A 66 -30.05 3.68 26.15
C ALA A 66 -29.62 3.80 27.63
N ASP A 67 -28.31 3.75 27.91
CA ASP A 67 -27.74 3.81 29.27
C ASP A 67 -27.50 5.25 29.76
N HIS A 68 -27.20 6.18 28.84
CA HIS A 68 -26.97 7.61 29.14
C HIS A 68 -27.78 8.52 28.19
N PRO A 69 -28.94 9.06 28.62
CA PRO A 69 -29.80 9.90 27.77
C PRO A 69 -29.19 11.26 27.40
N GLU A 70 -28.15 11.72 28.12
CA GLU A 70 -27.34 12.88 27.77
C GLU A 70 -26.29 12.64 26.66
N PHE A 71 -26.04 11.38 26.29
CA PHE A 71 -25.10 11.04 25.23
C PHE A 71 -25.77 11.27 23.87
N SER A 72 -25.65 12.48 23.34
CA SER A 72 -26.02 12.77 21.96
C SER A 72 -25.01 12.07 21.06
N PRO A 73 -25.38 11.01 20.32
CA PRO A 73 -24.50 10.43 19.32
C PRO A 73 -24.14 11.55 18.36
N ARG A 74 -22.87 11.98 18.42
CA ARG A 74 -22.31 12.82 17.36
C ARG A 74 -22.50 12.00 16.10
N ARG A 75 -23.54 12.32 15.32
CA ARG A 75 -23.64 12.03 13.89
C ARG A 75 -22.24 12.24 13.36
N GLY A 76 -21.52 11.16 13.12
CA GLY A 76 -20.17 11.23 12.59
C GLY A 76 -20.26 12.06 11.32
N SER A 77 -19.56 13.18 11.29
CA SER A 77 -18.53 13.55 10.30
C SER A 77 -18.66 13.11 8.83
N ALA A 78 -19.78 12.57 8.36
CA ALA A 78 -20.10 12.36 6.96
C ALA A 78 -20.48 13.67 6.25
N ASP A 79 -20.77 14.73 7.02
CA ASP A 79 -21.06 16.09 6.54
C ASP A 79 -19.90 17.07 6.83
N ALA A 80 -18.77 16.57 7.34
CA ALA A 80 -17.56 17.36 7.59
C ALA A 80 -16.37 16.82 6.78
N GLY A 81 -16.64 16.38 5.54
CA GLY A 81 -15.58 16.33 4.55
C GLY A 81 -15.12 17.77 4.32
N PRO A 82 -13.81 18.08 4.28
CA PRO A 82 -13.38 19.39 3.83
C PRO A 82 -14.06 19.66 2.50
N ASP A 83 -14.66 20.83 2.34
CA ASP A 83 -15.30 21.28 1.11
C ASP A 83 -14.20 21.39 0.03
N ILE A 84 -13.79 20.26 -0.53
CA ILE A 84 -12.80 20.18 -1.59
C ILE A 84 -13.54 20.65 -2.84
N ASP A 85 -13.49 21.95 -3.09
CA ASP A 85 -13.94 22.52 -4.36
C ASP A 85 -13.10 21.91 -5.49
N PRO A 86 -13.66 21.07 -6.38
CA PRO A 86 -12.94 20.46 -7.50
C PRO A 86 -12.42 21.52 -8.49
N ALA A 87 -12.91 22.77 -8.44
CA ALA A 87 -12.44 23.87 -9.26
C ALA A 87 -11.10 24.46 -8.76
N SER A 88 -10.73 24.26 -7.48
CA SER A 88 -9.47 24.77 -6.92
C SER A 88 -8.24 24.17 -7.61
N TYR A 89 -8.30 22.90 -8.01
CA TYR A 89 -7.22 22.19 -8.71
C TYR A 89 -6.98 22.72 -10.14
N ARG A 90 -7.99 23.35 -10.76
CA ARG A 90 -7.90 23.84 -12.14
C ARG A 90 -7.19 25.19 -12.26
N ARG A 91 -7.07 25.96 -11.18
CA ARG A 91 -6.52 27.34 -11.22
C ARG A 91 -5.00 27.41 -11.03
N SER A 92 -4.35 26.34 -10.57
CA SER A 92 -2.93 26.34 -10.22
C SER A 92 -1.98 25.82 -11.31
N ASN A 93 -2.44 25.65 -12.55
CA ASN A 93 -1.64 25.28 -13.72
C ASN A 93 -1.98 26.19 -14.91
#